data_AF-W7V175-F1
#
_entry.id   AF-W7V175-F1
#
_cell.length_a   1.000
_cell.length_b   1.000
_cell.length_c   1.000
_cell.angle_alpha   90.00
_cell.angle_beta   90.00
_cell.angle_gamma   90.00
#
_symmetry.space_group_name_H-M   'P 1'
#
loop_
_entity.id
_entity.type
_entity.pdbx_description
1 polymer ?
#
loop_
_entity_poly.entity_id
_entity_poly.type
_entity_poly.pdbx_seq_one_letter_code
_entity_poly.pdbx_strand_id
1 'polypeptide(L)'
;MNVRKSISVLLAAACLSAGTNMFVANAAVVNPEISSYNNVEDSKTDEKIKSLQAQVKDLKAELAEAERRMIQYQYEMDDMQNSWQRERANLMEEIDVRDNQRKQVINDYEDQLASANRKIVDLQDQLSSVQKTNSSLSTENANLKKTNSSLTTENTNLKKTNSTLTSEKATLTSEKATLTADKASLTSQVAKLKSDAATYKDDIMRLDVNSDKLLDASDASMILSIYAYNSTNNSQITSISTYLKKK
;
A
#
# COMPACT_ATOMS: atom_id res chain seq x y z
N MET A 1 -69.82 -11.89 -6.67
CA MET A 1 -71.07 -11.38 -6.08
C MET A 1 -72.21 -11.53 -7.08
N ASN A 2 -72.79 -12.74 -7.27
CA ASN A 2 -73.98 -12.93 -8.12
C ASN A 2 -74.67 -14.31 -8.00
N VAL A 3 -74.65 -14.96 -6.82
CA VAL A 3 -75.37 -16.25 -6.63
C VAL A 3 -76.45 -16.17 -5.53
N ARG A 4 -76.44 -15.13 -4.69
CA ARG A 4 -77.39 -14.97 -3.57
C ARG A 4 -78.82 -14.52 -3.94
N LYS A 5 -79.10 -14.17 -5.20
CA LYS A 5 -80.43 -13.65 -5.62
C LYS A 5 -81.41 -14.72 -6.12
N SER A 6 -80.97 -15.94 -6.43
CA SER A 6 -81.84 -16.93 -7.09
C SER A 6 -82.60 -17.87 -6.15
N ILE A 7 -82.20 -18.01 -4.88
CA ILE A 7 -82.80 -19.00 -3.96
C ILE A 7 -83.94 -18.40 -3.12
N SER A 8 -83.93 -17.10 -2.84
CA SER A 8 -84.99 -16.45 -2.04
C SER A 8 -86.34 -16.33 -2.76
N VAL A 9 -86.39 -16.51 -4.09
CA VAL A 9 -87.62 -16.35 -4.89
C VAL A 9 -88.46 -17.63 -4.94
N LEU A 10 -87.87 -18.80 -4.68
CA LEU A 10 -88.58 -20.08 -4.73
C LEU A 10 -89.30 -20.45 -3.43
N LEU A 11 -89.01 -19.77 -2.31
CA LEU A 11 -89.61 -20.07 -1.00
C LEU A 11 -90.89 -19.27 -0.68
N ALA A 12 -91.31 -18.35 -1.56
CA ALA A 12 -92.49 -17.50 -1.34
C ALA A 12 -93.80 -18.03 -1.97
N ALA A 13 -93.78 -19.19 -2.64
CA ALA A 13 -94.92 -19.67 -3.44
C ALA A 13 -95.77 -20.79 -2.79
N ALA A 14 -95.55 -21.15 -1.53
CA ALA A 14 -96.17 -22.35 -0.92
C ALA A 14 -96.97 -22.13 0.37
N CYS A 15 -97.54 -20.94 0.60
CA CYS A 15 -98.45 -20.70 1.74
C CYS A 15 -99.64 -19.82 1.35
N LEU A 16 -100.68 -20.44 0.77
CA LEU A 16 -102.07 -19.98 0.88
C LEU A 16 -103.02 -21.16 0.60
N SER A 17 -103.32 -21.89 1.67
CA SER A 17 -104.44 -22.84 1.74
C SER A 17 -105.46 -22.35 2.77
N ALA A 18 -106.64 -21.98 2.30
CA ALA A 18 -107.92 -21.96 3.02
C ALA A 18 -108.99 -21.73 1.92
N GLY A 19 -109.97 -22.58 1.63
CA GLY A 19 -110.68 -23.54 2.46
C GLY A 19 -111.99 -22.92 2.93
N THR A 20 -113.05 -22.93 2.10
CA THR A 20 -114.46 -22.89 2.55
C THR A 20 -115.42 -23.41 1.48
N ASN A 21 -115.95 -24.61 1.74
CA ASN A 21 -117.33 -25.09 1.60
C ASN A 21 -118.25 -24.55 0.49
N MET A 22 -118.79 -25.48 -0.31
CA MET A 22 -120.19 -25.39 -0.70
C MET A 22 -120.83 -26.79 -0.74
N PHE A 23 -121.55 -27.08 0.35
CA PHE A 23 -122.45 -28.22 0.50
C PHE A 23 -123.79 -27.80 -0.13
N VAL A 24 -124.29 -28.53 -1.12
CA VAL A 24 -125.74 -28.61 -1.36
C VAL A 24 -126.08 -30.08 -1.61
N ALA A 25 -126.83 -30.62 -0.66
CA ALA A 25 -127.41 -31.94 -0.68
C ALA A 25 -128.37 -32.10 -1.86
N ASN A 26 -128.39 -33.29 -2.47
CA ASN A 26 -129.63 -33.80 -3.03
C ASN A 26 -129.85 -35.22 -2.51
N ALA A 27 -130.95 -35.38 -1.77
CA ALA A 27 -131.31 -36.58 -1.05
C ALA A 27 -132.05 -37.55 -1.97
N ALA A 28 -131.62 -38.82 -1.91
CA ALA A 28 -132.44 -40.03 -1.85
C ALA A 28 -133.58 -40.22 -2.87
N VAL A 29 -133.34 -41.13 -3.82
CA VAL A 29 -134.31 -42.19 -4.15
C VAL A 29 -133.66 -43.50 -3.70
N VAL A 30 -134.17 -44.06 -2.61
CA VAL A 30 -133.74 -45.32 -2.01
C VAL A 30 -134.31 -46.48 -2.83
N ASN A 31 -133.42 -47.30 -3.40
CA ASN A 31 -133.70 -48.66 -3.84
C ASN A 31 -133.21 -49.61 -2.71
N PRO A 32 -134.03 -50.53 -2.17
CA PRO A 32 -133.73 -51.18 -0.89
C PRO A 32 -132.84 -52.45 -0.98
N GLU A 33 -131.84 -52.49 -1.85
CA GLU A 33 -130.90 -53.64 -1.96
C GLU A 33 -129.41 -53.32 -1.71
N ILE A 34 -129.05 -52.12 -1.24
CA ILE A 34 -127.63 -51.73 -1.08
C ILE A 34 -127.32 -51.29 0.36
N SER A 35 -127.62 -52.12 1.36
CA SER A 35 -127.43 -51.74 2.78
C SER A 35 -126.51 -52.65 3.60
N SER A 36 -125.83 -53.64 3.01
CA SER A 36 -124.85 -54.48 3.73
C SER A 36 -123.47 -54.62 3.07
N TYR A 37 -123.31 -54.14 1.83
CA TYR A 37 -122.02 -54.19 1.12
C TYR A 37 -121.18 -52.90 1.22
N ASN A 38 -121.76 -51.76 1.58
CA ASN A 38 -121.03 -50.49 1.62
C ASN A 38 -120.17 -50.27 2.88
N ASN A 39 -120.44 -50.94 4.01
CA ASN A 39 -119.74 -50.63 5.29
C ASN A 39 -118.36 -51.29 5.45
N VAL A 40 -118.10 -52.43 4.81
CA VAL A 40 -116.81 -53.16 4.97
C VAL A 40 -115.77 -52.64 3.98
N GLU A 41 -116.19 -52.29 2.76
CA GLU A 41 -115.33 -51.74 1.72
C GLU A 41 -114.90 -50.31 2.05
N ASP A 42 -115.81 -49.48 2.61
CA ASP A 42 -115.49 -48.15 3.16
C ASP A 42 -114.53 -48.21 4.37
N SER A 43 -114.61 -49.24 5.23
CA SER A 43 -113.68 -49.35 6.37
C SER A 43 -112.25 -49.68 5.96
N LYS A 44 -112.06 -50.50 4.90
CA LYS A 44 -110.74 -50.87 4.37
C LYS A 44 -110.10 -49.72 3.60
N THR A 45 -110.89 -48.93 2.89
CA THR A 45 -110.41 -47.71 2.21
C THR A 45 -110.05 -46.63 3.24
N ASP A 46 -110.80 -46.48 4.33
CA ASP A 46 -110.50 -45.56 5.43
C ASP A 46 -109.20 -45.92 6.17
N GLU A 47 -108.93 -47.20 6.44
CA GLU A 47 -107.66 -47.65 7.02
C GLU A 47 -106.47 -47.36 6.10
N LYS A 48 -106.65 -47.52 4.79
CA LYS A 48 -105.61 -47.22 3.79
C LYS A 48 -105.36 -45.72 3.67
N ILE A 49 -106.39 -44.89 3.73
CA ILE A 49 -106.27 -43.42 3.76
C ILE A 49 -105.50 -42.99 5.01
N LYS A 50 -105.82 -43.52 6.19
CA LYS A 50 -105.08 -43.23 7.43
C LYS A 50 -103.60 -43.63 7.35
N SER A 51 -103.31 -44.80 6.80
CA SER A 51 -101.94 -45.28 6.59
C SER A 51 -101.16 -44.38 5.64
N LEU A 52 -101.76 -43.99 4.51
CA LEU A 52 -101.14 -43.06 3.56
C LEU A 52 -100.95 -41.66 4.16
N GLN A 53 -101.89 -41.18 4.97
CA GLN A 53 -101.75 -39.90 5.68
C GLN A 53 -100.59 -39.92 6.69
N ALA A 54 -100.39 -41.04 7.39
CA ALA A 54 -99.25 -41.23 8.27
C ALA A 54 -97.93 -41.24 7.49
N GLN A 55 -97.86 -41.98 6.38
CA GLN A 55 -96.67 -41.99 5.50
C GLN A 55 -96.35 -40.60 4.94
N VAL A 56 -97.35 -39.83 4.51
CA VAL A 56 -97.15 -38.45 4.03
C VAL A 56 -96.63 -37.54 5.14
N LYS A 57 -97.07 -37.74 6.38
CA LYS A 57 -96.58 -36.98 7.53
C LYS A 57 -95.11 -37.30 7.83
N ASP A 58 -94.73 -38.57 7.79
CA ASP A 58 -93.35 -39.01 8.05
C ASP A 58 -92.41 -38.53 6.93
N LEU A 59 -92.83 -38.66 5.66
CA LEU A 59 -92.08 -38.14 4.51
C LEU A 59 -91.89 -36.62 4.58
N LYS A 60 -92.88 -35.86 5.07
CA LYS A 60 -92.73 -34.41 5.29
C LYS A 60 -91.74 -34.10 6.40
N ALA A 61 -91.69 -34.91 7.46
CA ALA A 61 -90.72 -34.74 8.54
C ALA A 61 -89.29 -35.08 8.06
N GLU A 62 -89.13 -36.15 7.28
CA GLU A 62 -87.86 -36.51 6.64
C GLU A 62 -87.38 -35.42 5.67
N LEU A 63 -88.28 -34.85 4.86
CA LEU A 63 -87.96 -33.75 3.95
C LEU A 63 -87.49 -32.51 4.73
N ALA A 64 -88.19 -32.12 5.80
CA ALA A 64 -87.80 -30.98 6.62
C ALA A 64 -86.45 -31.19 7.32
N GLU A 65 -86.11 -32.42 7.70
CA GLU A 65 -84.80 -32.79 8.25
C GLU A 65 -83.71 -32.76 7.18
N ALA A 66 -84.01 -33.24 5.97
CA ALA A 66 -83.09 -33.16 4.83
C ALA A 66 -82.78 -31.71 4.44
N GLU A 67 -83.77 -30.82 4.48
CA GLU A 67 -83.61 -29.37 4.25
C GLU A 67 -82.70 -28.74 5.31
N ARG A 68 -82.85 -29.08 6.60
CA ARG A 68 -81.97 -28.59 7.67
C ARG A 68 -80.52 -29.03 7.45
N ARG A 69 -80.31 -30.30 7.10
CA ARG A 69 -78.97 -30.83 6.80
C ARG A 69 -78.35 -30.14 5.59
N MET A 70 -79.14 -29.86 4.56
CA MET A 70 -78.67 -29.12 3.38
C MET A 70 -78.19 -27.71 3.75
N ILE A 71 -78.94 -27.00 4.61
CA ILE A 71 -78.55 -25.68 5.12
C ILE A 71 -77.27 -25.78 5.95
N GLN A 72 -77.14 -26.80 6.80
CA GLN A 72 -75.93 -27.02 7.60
C GLN A 72 -74.70 -27.27 6.71
N TYR A 73 -74.80 -28.18 5.73
CA TYR A 73 -73.70 -28.44 4.81
C TYR A 73 -73.33 -27.21 3.98
N GLN A 74 -74.31 -26.38 3.60
CA GLN A 74 -74.01 -25.12 2.92
C GLN A 74 -73.22 -24.17 3.82
N TYR A 75 -73.56 -24.08 5.11
CA TYR A 75 -72.81 -23.27 6.07
C TYR A 75 -71.38 -23.78 6.26
N GLU A 76 -71.20 -25.09 6.44
CA GLU A 76 -69.88 -25.72 6.59
C GLU A 76 -69.01 -25.52 5.34
N MET A 77 -69.59 -25.63 4.15
CA MET A 77 -68.91 -25.36 2.87
C MET A 77 -68.48 -23.90 2.74
N ASP A 78 -69.35 -22.95 3.11
CA ASP A 78 -69.04 -21.53 3.09
C ASP A 78 -67.92 -21.19 4.09
N ASP A 79 -67.95 -21.75 5.31
CA ASP A 79 -66.90 -21.56 6.30
C ASP A 79 -65.56 -22.14 5.84
N MET A 80 -65.58 -23.35 5.29
CA MET A 80 -64.38 -23.99 4.74
C MET A 80 -63.79 -23.19 3.57
N GLN A 81 -64.63 -22.66 2.69
CA GLN A 81 -64.20 -21.78 1.60
C GLN A 81 -63.56 -20.49 2.12
N ASN A 82 -64.16 -19.86 3.14
CA ASN A 82 -63.60 -18.67 3.77
C ASN A 82 -62.29 -18.95 4.52
N SER A 83 -62.17 -20.11 5.16
CA SER A 83 -60.93 -20.56 5.81
C SER A 83 -59.82 -20.75 4.77
N TRP A 84 -60.11 -21.44 3.66
CA TRP A 84 -59.16 -21.64 2.59
C TRP A 84 -58.71 -20.33 1.94
N GLN A 85 -59.64 -19.38 1.75
CA GLN A 85 -59.30 -18.06 1.22
C GLN A 85 -58.37 -17.26 2.14
N ARG A 86 -58.59 -17.33 3.47
CA ARG A 86 -57.70 -16.72 4.47
C ARG A 86 -56.31 -17.33 4.42
N GLU A 87 -56.22 -18.66 4.41
CA GLU A 87 -54.95 -19.37 4.35
C GLU A 87 -54.18 -19.05 3.06
N ARG A 88 -54.87 -19.02 1.92
CA ARG A 88 -54.28 -18.61 0.65
C ARG A 88 -53.74 -17.19 0.69
N ALA A 89 -54.45 -16.25 1.33
CA ALA A 89 -53.98 -14.88 1.48
C ALA A 89 -52.74 -14.78 2.37
N ASN A 90 -52.72 -15.50 3.49
CA ASN A 90 -51.57 -15.58 4.39
C ASN A 90 -50.34 -16.13 3.67
N LEU A 91 -50.48 -17.24 2.93
CA LEU A 91 -49.39 -17.83 2.16
C LEU A 91 -48.85 -16.89 1.07
N MET A 92 -49.72 -16.13 0.41
CA MET A 92 -49.26 -15.14 -0.59
C MET A 92 -48.45 -14.02 0.05
N GLU A 93 -48.88 -13.52 1.20
CA GLU A 93 -48.14 -12.50 1.96
C GLU A 93 -46.78 -13.04 2.44
N GLU A 94 -46.75 -14.26 2.99
CA GLU A 94 -45.50 -14.89 3.41
C GLU A 94 -44.52 -15.05 2.23
N ILE A 95 -45.01 -15.43 1.05
CA ILE A 95 -44.18 -15.51 -0.16
C ILE A 95 -43.61 -14.13 -0.52
N ASP A 96 -44.44 -13.07 -0.53
CA ASP A 96 -43.98 -11.73 -0.88
C ASP A 96 -42.92 -11.21 0.11
N VAL A 97 -43.16 -11.39 1.41
CA VAL A 97 -42.21 -11.03 2.46
C VAL A 97 -40.90 -11.79 2.29
N ARG A 98 -40.94 -13.11 2.05
CA ARG A 98 -39.74 -13.93 1.84
C ARG A 98 -39.00 -13.56 0.57
N ASP A 99 -39.71 -13.17 -0.48
CA ASP A 99 -39.15 -12.69 -1.74
C ASP A 99 -38.44 -11.34 -1.56
N ASN A 100 -39.04 -10.42 -0.82
CA ASN A 100 -38.44 -9.13 -0.52
C ASN A 100 -37.21 -9.28 0.40
N GLN A 101 -37.28 -10.14 1.41
CA GLN A 101 -36.12 -10.48 2.24
C GLN A 101 -34.98 -11.09 1.41
N ARG A 102 -35.29 -12.01 0.50
CA ARG A 102 -34.28 -12.63 -0.37
C ARG A 102 -33.63 -11.61 -1.30
N LYS A 103 -34.42 -10.70 -1.90
CA LYS A 103 -33.90 -9.61 -2.74
C LYS A 103 -32.96 -8.70 -1.95
N GLN A 104 -33.33 -8.33 -0.72
CA GLN A 104 -32.48 -7.50 0.14
C GLN A 104 -31.14 -8.17 0.42
N VAL A 105 -31.16 -9.46 0.81
CA VAL A 105 -29.92 -10.22 1.05
C VAL A 105 -29.04 -10.31 -0.20
N ILE A 106 -29.64 -10.48 -1.39
CA ILE A 106 -28.88 -10.47 -2.66
C ILE A 106 -28.20 -9.13 -2.87
N ASN A 107 -28.93 -8.02 -2.73
CA ASN A 107 -28.38 -6.68 -2.90
C ASN A 107 -27.23 -6.40 -1.91
N ASP A 108 -27.41 -6.80 -0.64
CA ASP A 108 -26.37 -6.63 0.39
C ASP A 108 -25.09 -7.40 0.02
N TYR A 109 -25.21 -8.61 -0.54
CA TYR A 109 -24.06 -9.38 -1.02
C TYR A 109 -23.43 -8.77 -2.28
N GLU A 110 -24.22 -8.22 -3.19
CA GLU A 110 -23.72 -7.51 -4.38
C GLU A 110 -22.90 -6.26 -3.99
N ASP A 111 -23.38 -5.49 -3.01
CA ASP A 111 -22.68 -4.32 -2.48
C ASP A 111 -21.37 -4.69 -1.77
N GLN A 112 -21.39 -5.78 -1.00
CA GLN A 112 -20.19 -6.32 -0.37
C GLN A 112 -19.18 -6.78 -1.41
N LEU A 113 -19.62 -7.51 -2.45
CA LEU A 113 -18.76 -7.98 -3.52
C LEU A 113 -18.16 -6.81 -4.31
N ALA A 114 -18.95 -5.79 -4.64
CA ALA A 114 -18.47 -4.58 -5.30
C ALA A 114 -17.41 -3.85 -4.46
N SER A 115 -17.62 -3.77 -3.15
CA SER A 115 -16.68 -3.14 -2.22
C SER A 115 -15.39 -3.95 -2.08
N ALA A 116 -15.48 -5.28 -1.99
CA ALA A 116 -14.32 -6.16 -1.98
C ALA A 116 -13.50 -6.05 -3.27
N ASN A 117 -14.17 -6.02 -4.44
CA ASN A 117 -13.52 -5.84 -5.74
C ASN A 117 -12.79 -4.49 -5.85
N ARG A 118 -13.41 -3.39 -5.38
CA ARG A 118 -12.73 -2.10 -5.29
C ARG A 118 -11.46 -2.18 -4.44
N LYS A 119 -11.52 -2.89 -3.31
CA LYS A 119 -10.35 -3.05 -2.44
C LYS A 119 -9.24 -3.89 -3.07
N ILE A 120 -9.60 -4.93 -3.81
CA ILE A 120 -8.65 -5.75 -4.57
C ILE A 120 -7.90 -4.89 -5.59
N VAL A 121 -8.61 -4.06 -6.35
CA VAL A 121 -8.00 -3.17 -7.35
C VAL A 121 -7.05 -2.15 -6.68
N ASP A 122 -7.47 -1.50 -5.60
CA ASP A 122 -6.61 -0.58 -4.82
C ASP A 122 -5.33 -1.27 -4.32
N LEU A 123 -5.45 -2.49 -3.79
CA LEU A 123 -4.29 -3.27 -3.34
C LEU A 123 -3.36 -3.67 -4.50
N GLN A 124 -3.90 -3.98 -5.68
CA GLN A 124 -3.11 -4.28 -6.87
C GLN A 124 -2.31 -3.06 -7.36
N ASP A 125 -2.92 -1.88 -7.32
CA ASP A 125 -2.25 -0.62 -7.67
C ASP A 125 -1.15 -0.28 -6.67
N GLN A 126 -1.43 -0.42 -5.37
CA GLN A 126 -0.44 -0.22 -4.31
C GLN A 126 0.74 -1.19 -4.45
N LEU A 127 0.47 -2.47 -4.72
CA LEU A 127 1.51 -3.47 -4.94
C LEU A 127 2.40 -3.11 -6.14
N SER A 128 1.78 -2.69 -7.25
CA SER A 128 2.49 -2.26 -8.46
C SER A 128 3.36 -1.03 -8.20
N SER A 129 2.87 -0.07 -7.40
CA SER A 129 3.63 1.11 -6.98
C SER A 129 4.85 0.73 -6.14
N VAL A 130 4.66 -0.12 -5.12
CA VAL A 130 5.74 -0.60 -4.25
C VAL A 130 6.81 -1.37 -5.05
N GLN A 131 6.40 -2.21 -6.00
CA GLN A 131 7.33 -2.93 -6.88
C GLN A 131 8.21 -1.98 -7.71
N LYS A 132 7.61 -0.92 -8.27
CA LYS A 132 8.37 0.11 -9.00
C LYS A 132 9.37 0.82 -8.10
N THR A 133 8.93 1.28 -6.93
CA THR A 133 9.83 1.93 -5.95
C THR A 133 10.98 1.01 -5.53
N ASN A 134 10.70 -0.26 -5.25
CA ASN A 134 11.73 -1.22 -4.86
C ASN A 134 12.76 -1.45 -5.98
N SER A 135 12.30 -1.49 -7.23
CA SER A 135 13.17 -1.62 -8.41
C SER A 135 14.08 -0.39 -8.60
N SER A 136 13.53 0.81 -8.40
CA SER A 136 14.30 2.06 -8.42
C SER A 136 15.33 2.11 -7.30
N LEU A 137 14.96 1.76 -6.07
CA LEU A 137 15.88 1.73 -4.92
C LEU A 137 16.98 0.69 -5.09
N SER A 138 16.68 -0.46 -5.69
CA SER A 138 17.68 -1.49 -6.02
C SER A 138 18.74 -0.95 -6.99
N THR A 139 18.28 -0.26 -8.04
CA THR A 139 19.16 0.40 -9.02
C THR A 139 20.03 1.47 -8.35
N GLU A 140 19.44 2.32 -7.52
CA GLU A 140 20.18 3.37 -6.81
C GLU A 140 21.24 2.79 -5.86
N ASN A 141 20.90 1.74 -5.12
CA ASN A 141 21.86 1.04 -4.28
C ASN A 141 23.04 0.44 -5.08
N ALA A 142 22.78 -0.10 -6.26
CA ALA A 142 23.84 -0.61 -7.14
C ALA A 142 24.77 0.51 -7.61
N ASN A 143 24.21 1.67 -7.98
CA ASN A 143 24.97 2.86 -8.37
C ASN A 143 25.82 3.39 -7.21
N LEU A 144 25.25 3.52 -6.01
CA LEU A 144 25.97 3.95 -4.82
C LEU A 144 27.13 3.02 -4.47
N LYS A 145 26.94 1.70 -4.57
CA LYS A 145 28.03 0.73 -4.39
C LYS A 145 29.16 0.94 -5.39
N LYS A 146 28.84 1.18 -6.66
CA LYS A 146 29.83 1.45 -7.70
C LYS A 146 30.61 2.74 -7.41
N THR A 147 29.91 3.82 -7.07
CA THR A 147 30.53 5.10 -6.71
C THR A 147 31.44 4.96 -5.50
N ASN A 148 31.00 4.24 -4.46
CA ASN A 148 31.80 4.02 -3.26
C ASN A 148 33.10 3.24 -3.56
N SER A 149 33.04 2.22 -4.41
CA SER A 149 34.22 1.49 -4.87
C SER A 149 35.20 2.36 -5.66
N SER A 150 34.70 3.24 -6.53
CA SER A 150 35.52 4.20 -7.27
C SER A 150 36.22 5.18 -6.31
N LEU A 151 35.49 5.77 -5.37
CA LEU A 151 36.05 6.70 -4.37
C LEU A 151 37.09 6.03 -3.47
N THR A 152 36.88 4.77 -3.10
CA THR A 152 37.85 3.98 -2.32
C THR A 152 39.15 3.79 -3.10
N THR A 153 39.05 3.54 -4.41
CA THR A 153 40.20 3.39 -5.30
C THR A 153 40.95 4.71 -5.44
N GLU A 154 40.24 5.81 -5.68
CA GLU A 154 40.81 7.15 -5.80
C GLU A 154 41.54 7.57 -4.52
N ASN A 155 40.92 7.37 -3.35
CA ASN A 155 41.54 7.67 -2.06
C ASN A 155 42.83 6.86 -1.84
N THR A 156 42.84 5.59 -2.26
CA THR A 156 44.04 4.75 -2.20
C THR A 156 45.16 5.31 -3.07
N ASN A 157 44.84 5.77 -4.28
CA ASN A 157 45.81 6.38 -5.18
C ASN A 157 46.34 7.71 -4.64
N LEU A 158 45.47 8.57 -4.10
CA LEU A 158 45.87 9.82 -3.48
C LEU A 158 46.83 9.61 -2.30
N LYS A 159 46.59 8.59 -1.46
CA LYS A 159 47.52 8.22 -0.37
C LYS A 159 48.90 7.82 -0.89
N LYS A 160 48.96 7.07 -2.00
CA LYS A 160 50.24 6.70 -2.65
C LYS A 160 50.96 7.93 -3.16
N THR A 161 50.27 8.79 -3.92
CA THR A 161 50.83 10.05 -4.44
C THR A 161 51.37 10.94 -3.32
N ASN A 162 50.60 11.10 -2.23
CA ASN A 162 51.04 11.90 -1.09
C ASN A 162 52.29 11.34 -0.41
N SER A 163 52.40 10.00 -0.34
CA SER A 163 53.59 9.33 0.21
C SER A 163 54.82 9.58 -0.69
N THR A 164 54.67 9.47 -2.01
CA THR A 164 55.73 9.78 -2.98
C THR A 164 56.20 11.23 -2.85
N LEU A 165 55.28 12.19 -2.86
CA LEU A 165 55.60 13.61 -2.73
C LEU A 165 56.29 13.93 -1.40
N THR A 166 55.92 13.24 -0.31
CA THR A 166 56.58 13.39 0.99
C THR A 166 58.04 12.93 0.92
N SER A 167 58.31 11.79 0.28
CA SER A 167 59.66 11.28 0.07
C SER A 167 60.50 12.21 -0.82
N GLU A 168 59.94 12.68 -1.94
CA GLU A 168 60.62 13.64 -2.83
C GLU A 168 60.99 14.95 -2.11
N LYS A 169 60.07 15.48 -1.29
CA LYS A 169 60.33 16.66 -0.47
C LYS A 169 61.48 16.44 0.51
N ALA A 170 61.57 15.25 1.12
CA ALA A 170 62.66 14.91 2.03
C ALA A 170 64.01 14.86 1.28
N THR A 171 64.04 14.22 0.10
CA THR A 171 65.23 14.18 -0.76
C THR A 171 65.70 15.59 -1.15
N LEU A 172 64.79 16.44 -1.67
CA LEU A 172 65.11 17.82 -2.04
C LEU A 172 65.60 18.65 -0.84
N THR A 173 65.07 18.39 0.36
CA THR A 173 65.53 19.05 1.59
C THR A 173 66.97 18.64 1.91
N SER A 174 67.30 17.36 1.77
CA SER A 174 68.66 16.86 1.97
C SER A 174 69.64 17.41 0.94
N GLU A 175 69.27 17.42 -0.34
CA GLU A 175 70.10 18.00 -1.41
C GLU A 175 70.38 19.49 -1.18
N LYS A 176 69.35 20.25 -0.76
CA LYS A 176 69.52 21.66 -0.41
C LYS A 176 70.50 21.86 0.75
N ALA A 177 70.46 21.00 1.76
CA ALA A 177 71.41 21.03 2.88
C ALA A 177 72.84 20.78 2.39
N THR A 178 73.06 19.74 1.56
CA THR A 178 74.36 19.45 0.95
C THR A 178 74.88 20.63 0.13
N LEU A 179 74.07 21.19 -0.77
CA LEU A 179 74.46 22.35 -1.57
C LEU A 179 74.80 23.58 -0.73
N THR A 180 74.12 23.76 0.41
CA THR A 180 74.42 24.85 1.36
C THR A 180 75.79 24.62 2.02
N ALA A 181 76.11 23.40 2.43
CA ALA A 181 77.41 23.05 2.99
C ALA A 181 78.54 23.21 1.97
N ASP A 182 78.34 22.74 0.73
CA ASP A 182 79.30 22.88 -0.37
C ASP A 182 79.57 24.35 -0.66
N LYS A 183 78.53 25.19 -0.71
CA LYS A 183 78.67 26.64 -0.88
C LYS A 183 79.51 27.26 0.25
N ALA A 184 79.31 26.86 1.49
CA ALA A 184 80.09 27.36 2.63
C ALA A 184 81.56 26.93 2.56
N SER A 185 81.81 25.68 2.16
CA SER A 185 83.17 25.15 1.92
C SER A 185 83.89 25.92 0.81
N LEU A 186 83.25 26.10 -0.36
CA LEU A 186 83.80 26.89 -1.46
C LEU A 186 84.08 28.33 -1.04
N THR A 187 83.18 28.95 -0.29
CA THR A 187 83.37 30.32 0.24
C THR A 187 84.62 30.40 1.11
N SER A 188 84.85 29.40 1.98
CA SER A 188 86.03 29.33 2.84
C SER A 188 87.33 29.14 2.05
N GLN A 189 87.30 28.26 1.04
CA GLN A 189 88.44 28.04 0.15
C GLN A 189 88.81 29.31 -0.62
N VAL A 190 87.81 30.03 -1.15
CA VAL A 190 88.02 31.31 -1.82
C VAL A 190 88.62 32.35 -0.88
N ALA A 191 88.17 32.41 0.39
CA ALA A 191 88.74 33.31 1.38
C ALA A 191 90.21 32.99 1.68
N LYS A 192 90.55 31.70 1.83
CA LYS A 192 91.93 31.24 2.03
C LYS A 192 92.82 31.59 0.84
N LEU A 193 92.39 31.28 -0.38
CA LEU A 193 93.13 31.62 -1.60
C LEU A 193 93.38 33.13 -1.73
N LYS A 194 92.42 33.97 -1.34
CA LYS A 194 92.60 35.43 -1.29
C LYS A 194 93.66 35.85 -0.26
N SER A 195 93.67 35.24 0.92
CA SER A 195 94.67 35.49 1.96
C SER A 195 96.07 35.05 1.54
N ASP A 196 96.19 33.86 0.95
CA ASP A 196 97.45 33.33 0.43
C ASP A 196 97.98 34.23 -0.69
N ALA A 197 97.11 34.67 -1.62
CA ALA A 197 97.47 35.61 -2.68
C ALA A 197 97.94 36.97 -2.13
N ALA A 198 97.33 37.49 -1.05
CA ALA A 198 97.78 38.71 -0.40
C ALA A 198 99.15 38.53 0.27
N THR A 199 99.37 37.40 0.95
CA THR A 199 100.66 37.07 1.59
C THR A 199 101.77 36.96 0.57
N TYR A 200 101.54 36.23 -0.54
CA TYR A 200 102.52 36.14 -1.62
C TYR A 200 102.84 37.50 -2.24
N LYS A 201 101.84 38.39 -2.34
CA LYS A 201 102.06 39.75 -2.80
C LYS A 201 102.95 40.54 -1.84
N ASP A 202 102.72 40.43 -0.52
CA ASP A 202 103.55 41.08 0.49
C ASP A 202 104.98 40.51 0.52
N ASP A 203 105.15 39.20 0.37
CA ASP A 203 106.47 38.55 0.30
C ASP A 203 107.25 39.00 -0.94
N ILE A 204 106.59 39.09 -2.10
CA ILE A 204 107.18 39.67 -3.32
C ILE A 204 107.66 41.10 -3.05
N MET A 205 106.82 41.95 -2.44
CA MET A 205 107.19 43.34 -2.11
C MET A 205 108.31 43.46 -1.08
N ARG A 206 108.50 42.47 -0.20
CA ARG A 206 109.61 42.46 0.78
C ARG A 206 110.93 42.01 0.17
N LEU A 207 110.88 41.11 -0.81
CA LEU A 207 112.05 40.56 -1.47
C LEU A 207 112.53 41.44 -2.62
N ASP A 208 111.62 42.17 -3.28
CA ASP A 208 111.91 43.26 -4.21
C ASP A 208 112.42 44.49 -3.42
N VAL A 209 113.72 44.52 -3.17
CA VAL A 209 114.35 45.50 -2.27
C VAL A 209 114.69 46.81 -2.97
N ASN A 210 114.65 46.82 -4.31
CA ASN A 210 114.87 48.00 -5.14
C ASN A 210 113.55 48.62 -5.69
N SER A 211 112.41 47.96 -5.49
CA SER A 211 111.05 48.34 -5.91
C SER A 211 110.84 48.41 -7.43
N ASP A 212 111.56 47.62 -8.23
CA ASP A 212 111.45 47.59 -9.69
C ASP A 212 110.39 46.61 -10.22
N LYS A 213 109.74 45.85 -9.31
CA LYS A 213 108.71 44.83 -9.56
C LYS A 213 109.24 43.56 -10.22
N LEU A 214 110.55 43.35 -10.27
CA LEU A 214 111.19 42.14 -10.77
C LEU A 214 112.06 41.56 -9.66
N LEU A 215 111.86 40.29 -9.33
CA LEU A 215 112.69 39.60 -8.34
C LEU A 215 113.93 39.02 -9.04
N ASP A 216 115.07 39.67 -8.92
CA ASP A 216 116.27 39.32 -9.70
C ASP A 216 117.58 39.25 -8.88
N ALA A 217 118.70 39.05 -9.57
CA ALA A 217 120.01 38.92 -8.93
C ALA A 217 120.48 40.21 -8.22
N SER A 218 119.94 41.37 -8.61
CA SER A 218 120.20 42.66 -7.98
C SER A 218 119.63 42.68 -6.56
N ASP A 219 118.40 42.21 -6.37
CA ASP A 219 117.76 42.10 -5.06
C ASP A 219 118.56 41.20 -4.11
N ALA A 220 118.93 40.01 -4.60
CA ALA A 220 119.69 39.04 -3.84
C ALA A 220 121.04 39.62 -3.38
N SER A 221 121.76 40.26 -4.31
CA SER A 221 123.05 40.92 -4.03
C SER A 221 122.88 42.01 -2.97
N MET A 222 121.79 42.79 -3.04
CA MET A 222 121.51 43.87 -2.12
C MET A 222 121.18 43.35 -0.71
N ILE A 223 120.35 42.32 -0.58
CA ILE A 223 120.05 41.66 0.69
C ILE A 223 121.33 41.11 1.35
N LEU A 224 122.17 40.39 0.60
CA LEU A 224 123.44 39.85 1.12
C LEU A 224 124.37 40.97 1.62
N SER A 225 124.44 42.08 0.90
CA SER A 225 125.30 43.20 1.28
C SER A 225 124.90 43.80 2.64
N ILE A 226 123.60 43.91 2.91
CA ILE A 226 123.06 44.42 4.17
C ILE A 226 123.28 43.42 5.30
N TYR A 227 123.07 42.13 5.03
CA TYR A 227 123.33 41.07 6.01
C TYR A 227 124.80 41.06 6.45
N ALA A 228 125.74 41.07 5.50
CA ALA A 228 127.17 41.09 5.78
C ALA A 228 127.58 42.31 6.62
N TYR A 229 126.99 43.48 6.36
CA TYR A 229 127.22 44.69 7.14
C TYR A 229 126.67 44.60 8.57
N ASN A 230 125.45 44.11 8.75
CA ASN A 230 124.84 43.98 10.07
C ASN A 230 125.59 42.96 10.94
N SER A 231 126.13 41.89 10.34
CA SER A 231 126.88 40.86 11.03
C SER A 231 128.22 41.34 11.61
N THR A 232 128.84 42.38 11.04
CA THR A 232 130.14 42.88 11.49
C THR A 232 130.04 44.08 12.43
N ASN A 233 128.93 44.83 12.39
CA ASN A 233 128.83 46.16 13.02
C ASN A 233 127.87 46.26 14.22
N ASN A 234 127.32 45.14 14.70
CA ASN A 234 126.44 45.02 15.89
C ASN A 234 125.30 46.06 16.00
N SER A 235 124.87 46.63 14.86
CA SER A 235 123.86 47.69 14.78
C SER A 235 122.68 47.19 13.97
N GLN A 236 121.46 47.26 14.50
CA GLN A 236 120.26 46.91 13.73
C GLN A 236 120.00 47.98 12.65
N ILE A 237 120.45 47.76 11.42
CA ILE A 237 119.91 48.48 10.26
C ILE A 237 118.68 47.73 9.75
N THR A 238 117.54 48.41 9.78
CA THR A 238 116.23 47.84 9.47
C THR A 238 115.70 48.21 8.07
N SER A 239 116.38 49.08 7.31
CA SER A 239 115.99 49.39 5.92
C SER A 239 117.17 49.67 4.98
N ILE A 240 117.00 49.29 3.71
CA ILE A 240 117.97 49.51 2.62
C ILE A 240 118.29 50.98 2.42
N SER A 241 117.28 51.85 2.48
CA SER A 241 117.46 53.30 2.37
C SER A 241 118.36 53.85 3.48
N THR A 242 118.36 53.23 4.67
CA THR A 242 119.26 53.58 5.78
C THR A 242 120.68 53.07 5.55
N TYR A 243 120.83 51.87 4.97
CA TYR A 243 122.13 51.32 4.60
C TYR A 243 122.81 52.15 3.50
N LEU A 244 122.08 52.46 2.43
CA LEU A 244 122.59 53.22 1.29
C LEU A 244 122.94 54.67 1.65
N LYS A 245 122.22 55.30 2.59
CA LYS A 245 122.52 56.66 3.06
C LYS A 245 123.81 56.77 3.89
N LYS A 246 124.39 55.66 4.35
CA LYS A 246 125.63 55.65 5.15
C LYS A 246 126.91 55.46 4.31
N LYS A 247 126.78 55.23 3.01
CA LYS A 247 127.87 55.39 2.05
C LYS A 247 127.80 56.77 1.42
#